data_AF-A0A3B9SR06-F1
#
_entry.id   AF-A0A3B9SR06-F1
#
_cell.length_a   1.000
_cell.length_b   1.000
_cell.length_c   1.000
_cell.angle_alpha   90.00
_cell.angle_beta   90.00
_cell.angle_gamma   90.00
#
_symmetry.space_group_name_H-M   'P 1'
#
loop_
_entity.id
_entity.type
_entity.pdbx_description
1 polymer ?
#
loop_
_entity_poly.entity_id
_entity_poly.type
_entity_poly.pdbx_seq_one_letter_code
_entity_poly.pdbx_strand_id
1 'polypeptide(L)'
;SAAAGLVAGVNAARVAKGQRPLAPPRETAHGALLHYITEADPRDFRPMNVAFGLFPPLPTRIRDKKARYAAYAERGLAALAAWLQEVV
;
A
#
# COMPACT_ATOMS: atom_id res chain seq x y z
N SER A 1 4.24 -7.23 9.34
CA SER A 1 3.23 -8.16 9.88
C SER A 1 1.93 -7.48 10.31
N ALA A 2 1.94 -6.53 11.25
CA ALA A 2 0.70 -5.88 11.74
C ALA A 2 -0.19 -5.27 10.63
N ALA A 3 0.42 -4.57 9.68
CA ALA A 3 -0.23 -3.99 8.50
C ALA A 3 -1.08 -5.02 7.71
N ALA A 4 -0.47 -6.14 7.32
CA ALA A 4 -1.16 -7.19 6.57
C ALA A 4 -2.24 -7.89 7.41
N GLY A 5 -1.97 -8.11 8.71
CA GLY A 5 -2.95 -8.66 9.65
C GLY A 5 -4.20 -7.79 9.81
N LEU A 6 -4.02 -6.46 9.90
CA LEU A 6 -5.13 -5.50 9.94
C LEU A 6 -6.01 -5.61 8.68
N VAL A 7 -5.40 -5.57 7.49
CA VAL A 7 -6.14 -5.66 6.22
C VAL A 7 -6.87 -7.00 6.11
N ALA A 8 -6.20 -8.10 6.46
CA ALA A 8 -6.79 -9.43 6.44
C ALA A 8 -7.98 -9.53 7.42
N GLY A 9 -7.84 -9.02 8.65
CA GLY A 9 -8.90 -9.04 9.65
C GLY A 9 -10.12 -8.21 9.26
N VAL A 10 -9.90 -6.98 8.77
CA VAL A 10 -10.98 -6.12 8.25
C VAL A 10 -11.71 -6.82 7.10
N ASN A 11 -10.96 -7.39 6.14
CA ASN A 11 -11.57 -8.07 5.00
C ASN A 11 -12.29 -9.36 5.38
N ALA A 12 -11.77 -10.14 6.32
CA ALA A 12 -12.45 -11.32 6.84
C ALA A 12 -13.81 -10.94 7.47
N ALA A 13 -13.84 -9.87 8.28
CA ALA A 13 -15.08 -9.36 8.86
C ALA A 13 -16.08 -8.86 7.81
N ARG A 14 -15.60 -8.20 6.75
CA ARG A 14 -16.44 -7.74 5.63
C ARG A 14 -17.03 -8.90 4.85
N VAL A 15 -16.22 -9.89 4.49
CA VAL A 15 -16.66 -11.10 3.77
C VAL A 15 -17.70 -11.86 4.60
N ALA A 16 -17.50 -12.02 5.91
CA ALA A 16 -18.47 -12.64 6.80
C ALA A 16 -19.83 -11.91 6.83
N LYS A 17 -19.86 -10.61 6.50
CA LYS A 17 -21.07 -9.78 6.38
C LYS A 17 -21.60 -9.70 4.95
N GLY A 18 -21.07 -10.48 4.00
CA GLY A 18 -21.46 -10.41 2.58
C GLY A 18 -21.00 -9.15 1.86
N GLN A 19 -20.07 -8.39 2.45
CA GLN A 19 -19.51 -7.17 1.86
C GLN A 19 -18.27 -7.49 1.03
N ARG A 20 -17.99 -6.66 0.03
CA ARG A 20 -16.75 -6.79 -0.76
C ARG A 20 -15.52 -6.44 0.08
N PRO A 21 -14.39 -7.17 -0.08
CA PRO A 21 -13.12 -6.80 0.51
C PRO A 21 -12.66 -5.41 0.08
N LEU A 22 -11.82 -4.79 0.92
CA LEU A 22 -11.17 -3.53 0.66
C LEU A 22 -9.70 -3.76 0.32
N ALA A 23 -9.17 -2.93 -0.58
CA ALA A 23 -7.75 -2.90 -0.92
C ALA A 23 -7.25 -1.46 -0.79
N PRO A 24 -6.21 -1.20 0.04
CA PRO A 24 -5.61 0.13 0.13
C PRO A 24 -4.98 0.56 -1.21
N PRO A 25 -4.95 1.87 -1.53
CA PRO A 25 -4.31 2.36 -2.75
C PRO A 25 -2.82 2.02 -2.82
N ARG A 26 -2.29 1.81 -4.04
CA ARG A 26 -0.89 1.42 -4.29
C ARG A 26 0.11 2.47 -3.81
N GLU A 27 -0.30 3.72 -3.70
CA GLU A 27 0.50 4.84 -3.19
C GLU A 27 0.71 4.76 -1.67
N THR A 28 -0.07 3.95 -0.96
CA THR A 28 0.09 3.73 0.48
C THR A 28 1.12 2.62 0.75
N ALA A 29 1.76 2.65 1.93
CA ALA A 29 2.68 1.59 2.35
C ALA A 29 2.01 0.20 2.38
N HIS A 30 0.74 0.14 2.76
CA HIS A 30 -0.04 -1.10 2.79
C HIS A 30 -0.31 -1.62 1.37
N GLY A 31 -0.85 -0.75 0.50
CA GLY A 31 -1.20 -1.13 -0.87
C GLY A 31 0.02 -1.48 -1.70
N ALA A 32 1.14 -0.74 -1.56
CA ALA A 32 2.39 -1.06 -2.24
C ALA A 32 2.91 -2.46 -1.88
N LEU A 33 2.93 -2.79 -0.59
CA LEU A 33 3.40 -4.10 -0.13
C LEU A 33 2.45 -5.23 -0.53
N LEU A 34 1.14 -5.04 -0.39
CA LEU A 34 0.15 -6.04 -0.80
C LEU A 34 0.22 -6.30 -2.30
N HIS A 35 0.32 -5.25 -3.11
CA HIS A 35 0.50 -5.38 -4.56
C HIS A 35 1.76 -6.16 -4.92
N TYR A 36 2.89 -5.91 -4.25
CA TYR A 36 4.10 -6.70 -4.44
C TYR A 36 3.88 -8.18 -4.12
N ILE A 37 3.22 -8.48 -3.00
CA ILE A 37 2.93 -9.87 -2.59
C ILE A 37 2.04 -10.58 -3.62
N THR A 38 1.08 -9.87 -4.23
CA THR A 38 0.12 -10.49 -5.15
C THR A 38 0.58 -10.54 -6.61
N GLU A 39 1.48 -9.65 -7.03
CA GLU A 39 1.85 -9.47 -8.45
C GLU A 39 3.32 -9.76 -8.76
N ALA A 40 4.20 -9.93 -7.76
CA ALA A 40 5.59 -10.26 -8.04
C ALA A 40 5.73 -11.60 -8.77
N ASP A 41 6.70 -11.70 -9.69
CA ASP A 41 7.06 -12.98 -10.31
C ASP A 41 7.43 -13.97 -9.19
N PRO A 42 6.75 -15.13 -9.08
CA PRO A 42 7.03 -16.11 -8.04
C PRO A 42 8.49 -16.59 -8.00
N ARG A 43 9.22 -16.50 -9.12
CA ARG A 43 10.64 -16.87 -9.21
C ARG A 43 11.56 -15.87 -8.52
N ASP A 44 11.16 -14.60 -8.48
CA ASP A 44 11.94 -13.49 -7.92
C ASP A 44 11.34 -12.94 -6.62
N PHE A 45 10.21 -13.50 -6.16
CA PHE A 45 9.56 -13.11 -4.93
C PHE A 45 10.49 -13.33 -3.73
N ARG A 46 10.63 -12.30 -2.90
CA ARG A 46 11.35 -12.37 -1.64
C ARG A 46 10.50 -11.80 -0.51
N PRO A 47 10.36 -12.49 0.63
CA PRO A 47 9.76 -11.91 1.82
C PRO A 47 10.53 -10.63 2.22
N MET A 48 9.84 -9.50 2.27
CA MET A 48 10.45 -8.22 2.61
C MET A 48 9.48 -7.28 3.35
N ASN A 49 10.05 -6.35 4.10
CA ASN A 49 9.31 -5.20 4.63
C ASN A 49 9.04 -4.19 3.51
N VAL A 50 8.13 -3.25 3.78
CA VAL A 50 7.86 -2.15 2.85
C VAL A 50 9.11 -1.30 2.61
N ALA A 51 9.34 -0.95 1.35
CA ALA A 51 10.40 -0.05 0.93
C ALA A 51 9.86 0.93 -0.12
N PHE A 52 10.43 2.13 -0.21
CA PHE A 52 10.00 3.15 -1.20
C PHE A 52 10.10 2.68 -2.65
N GLY A 53 10.91 1.66 -2.95
CA GLY A 53 10.98 1.06 -4.29
C GLY A 53 9.72 0.31 -4.72
N LEU A 54 8.82 -0.03 -3.78
CA LEU A 54 7.56 -0.70 -4.09
C LEU A 54 6.44 0.27 -4.49
N PHE A 55 6.63 1.57 -4.22
CA PHE A 55 5.61 2.57 -4.49
C PHE A 55 5.60 2.90 -6.00
N PRO A 56 4.43 3.23 -6.57
CA PRO A 56 4.37 3.78 -7.92
C PRO A 56 5.34 4.95 -8.08
N PRO A 57 5.97 5.18 -9.24
CA PRO A 57 6.94 6.27 -9.39
C PRO A 57 6.29 7.65 -9.13
N LEU A 58 7.08 8.62 -8.65
CA LEU A 58 6.63 10.02 -8.60
C LEU A 58 6.52 10.59 -10.03
N PRO A 59 5.56 11.48 -10.30
CA PRO A 59 5.41 12.13 -11.62
C PRO A 59 6.66 12.91 -12.04
N THR A 60 7.35 13.50 -11.07
CA THR A 60 8.56 14.30 -11.28
C THR A 60 9.77 13.65 -10.62
N ARG A 61 10.89 13.63 -11.32
CA ARG A 61 12.15 13.13 -10.77
C ARG A 61 12.72 14.11 -9.75
N ILE A 62 12.75 13.69 -8.48
CA ILE A 62 13.42 14.42 -7.39
C ILE A 62 14.82 13.81 -7.19
N ARG A 63 15.87 14.65 -7.33
CA ARG A 63 17.27 14.22 -7.16
C ARG A 63 17.63 14.02 -5.70
N ASP A 64 17.20 14.94 -4.83
CA ASP A 64 17.48 14.85 -3.41
C ASP A 64 16.73 13.65 -2.78
N LYS A 65 17.47 12.78 -2.10
CA LYS A 65 16.93 11.53 -1.55
C LYS A 65 15.90 11.79 -0.47
N LYS A 66 16.15 12.77 0.40
CA LYS A 66 15.26 13.08 1.54
C LYS A 66 13.96 13.68 1.04
N ALA A 67 14.02 14.66 0.15
CA ALA A 67 12.87 15.26 -0.50
C ALA A 67 12.06 14.23 -1.30
N ARG A 68 12.73 13.32 -2.00
CA ARG A 68 12.04 12.23 -2.73
C ARG A 68 11.25 11.31 -1.79
N TYR A 69 11.84 10.92 -0.66
CA TYR A 69 11.15 10.05 0.30
C TYR A 69 10.03 10.78 1.04
N ALA A 70 10.22 12.08 1.33
CA ALA A 70 9.15 12.93 1.86
C ALA A 70 7.96 13.02 0.88
N ALA A 71 8.21 13.23 -0.41
CA ALA A 71 7.16 13.27 -1.42
C ALA A 71 6.40 11.94 -1.57
N TYR A 72 7.10 10.80 -1.47
CA TYR A 72 6.42 9.49 -1.41
C TYR A 72 5.54 9.35 -0.17
N ALA A 73 6.04 9.75 0.99
CA ALA A 73 5.30 9.68 2.24
C ALA A 73 4.06 10.58 2.21
N GLU A 74 4.20 11.82 1.74
CA GLU A 74 3.11 12.79 1.60
C GLU A 74 2.02 12.26 0.67
N ARG A 75 2.40 11.80 -0.54
CA ARG A 75 1.44 11.21 -1.49
C ARG A 75 0.75 9.98 -0.90
N GLY A 76 1.48 9.12 -0.19
CA GLY A 76 0.91 7.94 0.44
C GLY A 76 -0.06 8.25 1.58
N LEU A 77 0.23 9.27 2.39
CA LEU A 77 -0.67 9.74 3.44
C LEU A 77 -1.92 10.41 2.86
N ALA A 78 -1.76 11.21 1.81
CA ALA A 78 -2.90 11.83 1.11
C ALA A 78 -3.82 10.78 0.49
N ALA A 79 -3.26 9.77 -0.19
CA ALA A 79 -4.03 8.67 -0.76
C ALA A 79 -4.74 7.83 0.32
N LEU A 80 -4.07 7.58 1.45
CA LEU A 80 -4.69 6.88 2.57
C LEU A 80 -5.86 7.68 3.17
N ALA A 81 -5.68 8.98 3.37
CA ALA A 81 -6.72 9.85 3.91
C ALA A 81 -7.94 9.90 2.99
N ALA A 82 -7.74 10.10 1.69
CA ALA A 82 -8.82 10.09 0.71
C ALA A 82 -9.58 8.74 0.71
N TRP A 83 -8.84 7.63 0.67
CA TRP A 83 -9.44 6.30 0.68
C TRP A 83 -10.24 6.01 1.96
N LEU A 84 -9.75 6.44 3.12
CA LEU A 84 -10.48 6.28 4.38
C LEU A 84 -11.82 7.03 4.38
N GLN A 85 -11.95 8.15 3.64
CA GLN A 85 -13.24 8.84 3.49
C GLN A 85 -14.22 8.09 2.57
N GLU A 86 -13.74 7.20 1.72
CA GLU A 86 -14.59 6.42 0.79
C GLU A 86 -15.10 5.13 1.42
N VAL A 87 -14.35 4.55 2.37
CA VAL A 87 -14.62 3.20 2.89
C VAL A 87 -15.15 3.16 4.33
N VAL A 88 -15.12 4.30 5.03
CA VAL A 88 -15.70 4.51 6.37
C VAL A 88 -16.96 5.34 6.23
#